data_AF-A0A661SRX7-F1
#
_entry.id   AF-A0A661SRX7-F1
#
_cell.length_a   1.000
_cell.length_b   1.000
_cell.length_c   1.000
_cell.angle_alpha   90.00
_cell.angle_beta   90.00
_cell.angle_gamma   90.00
#
_symmetry.space_group_name_H-M   'P 1'
#
loop_
_entity.id
_entity.type
_entity.pdbx_description
1 polymer ?
#
loop_
_entity_poly.entity_id
_entity_poly.type
_entity_poly.pdbx_seq_one_letter_code
_entity_poly.pdbx_strand_id
1 'polypeptide(L)' 'MDDFQDGRLRILIADHERAILYRKMLSSSYDLVLCHQGDEAVKAVERSLGEKRPFAVAFLDIQMHIGPDGVELPERIH' A
#
# COMPACT_ATOMS: atom_id res chain seq x y z
N MET A 1 12.21 -23.55 2.29
CA MET A 1 13.50 -23.00 2.74
C MET A 1 13.30 -21.51 2.69
N ASP A 2 12.86 -20.95 3.82
CA ASP A 2 12.25 -19.62 3.89
C ASP A 2 13.30 -18.50 3.80
N ASP A 3 13.12 -17.62 2.82
CA ASP A 3 13.95 -16.44 2.55
C ASP A 3 13.64 -15.27 3.52
N PHE A 4 13.65 -15.50 4.84
CA PHE A 4 13.53 -14.44 5.86
C PHE A 4 14.84 -13.67 6.10
N GLN A 5 15.66 -13.48 5.06
CA GLN A 5 17.05 -13.01 5.15
C GLN A 5 17.25 -11.53 5.59
N ASP A 6 16.24 -10.87 6.18
CA ASP A 6 16.41 -9.54 6.82
C ASP A 6 15.61 -9.39 8.14
N GLY A 7 14.90 -10.42 8.62
CA GLY A 7 14.23 -10.44 9.94
C GLY A 7 13.12 -9.40 10.18
N ARG A 8 12.94 -8.41 9.31
CA ARG A 8 11.93 -7.36 9.42
C ARG A 8 10.70 -7.76 8.62
N LEU A 9 9.54 -7.74 9.28
CA LEU A 9 8.27 -8.01 8.62
C LEU A 9 7.98 -6.92 7.59
N ARG A 10 7.58 -7.33 6.39
CA ARG A 10 7.22 -6.44 5.30
C ARG A 10 5.73 -6.11 5.40
N ILE A 11 5.41 -4.83 5.47
CA ILE A 11 4.04 -4.33 5.68
C ILE A 11 3.66 -3.43 4.50
N LEU A 12 2.50 -3.72 3.91
CA LEU A 12 1.84 -2.83 2.96
C LEU A 12 0.90 -1.89 3.72
N ILE A 13 0.94 -0.60 3.42
CA ILE A 13 -0.01 0.37 3.97
C ILE A 13 -0.59 1.17 2.80
N ALA A 14 -1.88 0.98 2.54
CA ALA A 14 -2.64 1.82 1.63
C ALA A 14 -3.41 2.84 2.47
N ASP A 15 -2.89 4.08 2.56
CA ASP A 15 -3.53 5.19 3.27
C ASP A 15 -3.29 6.50 2.50
N HIS A 16 -4.35 7.27 2.28
CA HIS A 16 -4.28 8.47 1.45
C HIS A 16 -3.52 9.61 2.15
N GLU A 17 -3.65 9.79 3.46
CA GLU A 17 -3.17 11.01 4.12
C GLU A 17 -1.97 10.80 5.04
N ARG A 18 -1.80 9.59 5.59
CA ARG A 18 -0.94 9.38 6.76
C ARG A 18 0.38 8.67 6.46
N ALA A 19 0.78 8.56 5.19
CA ALA A 19 2.01 7.91 4.76
C ALA A 19 3.27 8.35 5.56
N ILE A 20 3.44 9.66 5.77
CA ILE A 20 4.58 10.22 6.54
C ILE A 20 4.56 9.73 7.99
N LEU A 21 3.37 9.66 8.61
CA LEU A 21 3.22 9.21 9.99
C LEU A 21 3.63 7.75 10.14
N TYR A 22 3.16 6.86 9.26
CA TYR A 22 3.54 5.45 9.30
C TYR A 22 5.04 5.25 9.09
N ARG A 23 5.63 5.99 8.14
CA ARG A 23 7.07 5.94 7.93
C ARG A 23 7.82 6.33 9.20
N LYS A 24 7.42 7.41 9.86
CA LYS A 24 8.04 7.87 11.10
C LYS A 24 7.93 6.85 12.24
N MET A 25 6.78 6.20 12.39
CA MET A 25 6.54 5.29 13.50
C MET A 25 7.09 3.88 13.29
N LEU A 26 7.06 3.36 12.06
CA LEU A 26 7.23 1.93 11.80
C LEU A 26 8.51 1.57 11.02
N SER A 27 9.17 2.53 10.36
CA SER A 27 10.32 2.22 9.48
C SER A 27 11.58 1.73 10.19
N SER A 28 11.70 1.95 11.51
CA SER A 28 12.82 1.42 12.29
C SER A 28 12.75 -0.09 12.48
N SER A 29 11.55 -0.66 12.44
CA SER A 29 11.27 -2.05 12.83
C SER A 29 10.72 -2.90 11.67
N TYR A 30 10.17 -2.26 10.64
CA TYR A 30 9.47 -2.91 9.54
C TYR A 30 9.94 -2.40 8.18
N ASP A 31 9.87 -3.27 7.18
CA ASP A 31 10.02 -2.88 5.78
C ASP A 31 8.65 -2.41 5.26
N LEU A 32 8.51 -1.11 4.98
CA LEU A 32 7.23 -0.50 4.66
C LEU A 32 7.11 -0.22 3.16
N VAL A 33 6.00 -0.67 2.57
CA VAL A 33 5.53 -0.17 1.27
C VAL A 33 4.29 0.66 1.52
N LEU A 34 4.36 1.94 1.19
CA LEU A 34 3.28 2.90 1.36
C LEU A 34 2.65 3.18 0.00
N CYS A 35 1.34 3.04 -0.10
CA CYS A 35 0.54 3.31 -1.28
C CYS A 35 -0.45 4.43 -0.95
N HIS A 36 -0.56 5.40 -1.84
CA HIS A 36 -1.47 6.53 -1.70
C HIS A 36 -2.83 6.23 -2.33
N GLN A 37 -2.87 5.26 -3.26
CA GLN A 37 -4.08 4.84 -3.98
C GLN A 37 -4.20 3.31 -4.04
N GLY A 38 -5.42 2.83 -4.28
CA GLY A 38 -5.70 1.39 -4.33
C GLY A 38 -4.99 0.66 -5.46
N ASP A 39 -4.82 1.28 -6.63
CA ASP A 39 -4.14 0.68 -7.77
C ASP A 39 -2.64 0.48 -7.51
N GLU A 40 -2.00 1.40 -6.79
CA GLU A 40 -0.63 1.26 -6.31
C GLU A 40 -0.51 0.06 -5.37
N ALA A 41 -1.49 -0.14 -4.48
CA ALA A 41 -1.51 -1.26 -3.55
C ALA A 41 -1.65 -2.61 -4.29
N VAL A 42 -2.53 -2.68 -5.31
CA VAL A 42 -2.67 -3.88 -6.16
C VAL A 42 -1.36 -4.20 -6.88
N LYS A 43 -0.76 -3.21 -7.56
CA LYS A 43 0.53 -3.38 -8.25
C LYS A 43 1.65 -3.80 -7.29
N ALA A 44 1.66 -3.27 -6.07
CA ALA A 44 2.63 -3.64 -5.06
C ALA A 44 2.48 -5.11 -4.64
N VAL A 45 1.25 -5.60 -4.45
CA VAL A 45 0.98 -7.00 -4.13
C VAL A 45 1.39 -7.91 -5.28
N GLU A 46 0.95 -7.63 -6.50
CA GLU A 46 1.31 -8.42 -7.70
C GLU A 46 2.83 -8.54 -7.86
N ARG A 47 3.54 -7.42 -7.71
CA ARG A 47 5.00 -7.38 -7.74
C ARG A 47 5.60 -8.22 -6.62
N SER A 48 5.09 -8.12 -5.39
CA SER A 48 5.61 -8.89 -4.24
C SER A 48 5.48 -10.40 -4.44
N LEU A 49 4.40 -10.84 -5.09
CA LEU A 49 4.18 -12.23 -5.44
C LEU A 49 5.16 -12.68 -6.54
N GLY A 50 5.36 -11.86 -7.57
CA GLY A 50 6.35 -12.12 -8.62
C GLY A 50 7.79 -12.21 -8.09
N GLU A 51 8.12 -11.36 -7.11
CA GLU A 51 9.42 -11.36 -6.42
C GLU A 51 9.56 -12.47 -5.37
N LYS A 52 8.52 -13.31 -5.14
CA LYS A 52 8.45 -14.31 -4.07
C LYS A 52 8.75 -13.73 -2.68
N ARG A 53 8.43 -12.45 -2.48
CA ARG A 53 8.68 -11.72 -1.24
C ARG A 53 7.39 -11.04 -0.78
N PRO A 54 6.36 -11.82 -0.41
CA PRO A 54 5.04 -11.32 -0.08
C PRO A 54 5.04 -10.45 1.17
N PHE A 55 4.00 -9.63 1.31
CA PHE A 55 3.74 -8.91 2.55
C PHE A 55 3.25 -9.86 3.65
N ALA A 56 3.71 -9.63 4.87
CA ALA A 56 3.21 -10.36 6.04
C ALA A 56 1.84 -9.83 6.49
N VAL A 57 1.64 -8.51 6.36
CA VAL A 57 0.42 -7.80 6.76
C VAL A 57 0.16 -6.64 5.79
N ALA A 58 -1.12 -6.34 5.55
CA ALA A 58 -1.56 -5.14 4.85
C ALA A 58 -2.53 -4.32 5.73
N PHE A 59 -2.30 -3.02 5.83
CA PHE A 59 -3.25 -2.05 6.38
C PHE A 59 -3.90 -1.30 5.22
N LEU A 60 -5.23 -1.35 5.14
CA LEU A 60 -5.98 -0.79 4.03
C LEU A 60 -6.98 0.24 4.56
N ASP A 61 -6.85 1.47 4.10
CA ASP A 61 -7.88 2.49 4.24
C ASP A 61 -9.00 2.19 3.24
N ILE A 62 -10.13 1.69 3.75
CA ILE A 62 -11.30 1.33 2.93
C ILE A 62 -12.02 2.59 2.42
N GLN A 63 -11.83 3.74 3.08
CA GLN A 63 -12.40 5.02 2.66
C GLN A 63 -11.53 5.75 1.65
N MET A 64 -10.34 5.20 1.34
CA MET A 64 -9.49 5.68 0.27
C MET A 64 -10.33 5.76 -0.99
N HIS A 65 -10.71 6.99 -1.36
CA HIS A 65 -11.60 7.25 -2.49
C HIS A 65 -11.06 6.46 -3.67
N ILE A 66 -11.88 5.54 -4.17
CA ILE A 66 -11.57 4.74 -5.34
C ILE A 66 -11.23 5.75 -6.42
N GLY A 67 -9.97 5.79 -6.86
CA GLY A 67 -9.54 6.61 -7.98
C GLY A 67 -10.41 6.34 -9.22
N PRO A 68 -10.25 7.12 -10.30
CA PRO A 68 -11.28 7.49 -11.30
C PRO A 68 -12.06 6.38 -12.04
N ASP A 69 -11.83 5.09 -11.75
CA ASP A 69 -12.64 3.98 -12.26
C ASP A 69 -13.91 3.70 -11.43
N GLY A 70 -14.17 4.48 -10.37
CA GLY A 70 -15.51 4.73 -9.85
C GLY A 70 -16.10 5.95 -10.58
N VAL A 71 -16.91 5.73 -11.60
CA VAL A 71 -17.45 6.79 -12.47
C VAL A 71 -18.22 7.85 -11.67
N GLU A 72 -17.54 8.94 -11.31
CA GLU A 72 -18.16 10.25 -11.09
C GLU A 72 -17.37 11.28 -11.89
N LEU A 73 -17.80 11.50 -13.15
CA LEU A 73 -17.65 12.81 -13.77
C LEU A 73 -18.63 13.75 -13.05
N PRO A 74 -18.19 14.75 -12.29
CA PRO A 74 -19.09 15.82 -11.92
C PRO A 74 -19.31 16.67 -13.17
N GLU A 75 -20.58 16.79 -13.55
CA GLU A 75 -21.11 17.75 -14.50
C GLU A 75 -20.35 19.08 -14.44
N ARG A 76 -19.45 19.30 -15.41
CA ARG A 76 -18.84 20.61 -15.68
C ARG A 76 -19.05 20.91 -17.15
N ILE A 77 -20.30 21.21 -17.48
CA ILE A 77 -20.62 22.15 -18.56
C ILE A 77 -21.14 23.39 -17.85
N HIS A 78 -20.34 24.46 -17.91
CA HIS A 78 -20.80 25.83 -17.69
C HIS A 78 -21.57 26.29 -18.94
#